data_AF-A0A531ANG3-F1
#
_entry.id   AF-A0A531ANG3-F1
#
_cell.length_a   1.000
_cell.length_b   1.000
_cell.length_c   1.000
_cell.angle_alpha   90.00
_cell.angle_beta   90.00
_cell.angle_gamma   90.00
#
_symmetry.space_group_name_H-M   'P 1'
#
loop_
_entity.id
_entity.type
_entity.pdbx_description
1 polymer ?
#
loop_
_entity_poly.entity_id
_entity_poly.type
_entity_poly.pdbx_seq_one_letter_code
_entity_poly.pdbx_strand_id
1 'polypeptide(L)' 'HLTVDDLPWAWADYGQSDTIILVGMPRGQHKVLVEVVDAEGNVFTKQTVTFHSPGKEIQP' A
#
# COMPACT_ATOMS: atom_id res chain seq x y z
N HIS A 1 4.96 6.35 4.88
CA HIS A 1 5.25 5.70 3.59
C HIS A 1 4.26 4.56 3.33
N LEU A 2 3.96 4.31 2.06
CA LEU A 2 3.23 3.15 1.58
C LEU A 2 4.06 2.39 0.56
N THR A 3 4.11 1.07 0.72
CA THR A 3 4.70 0.14 -0.25
C THR A 3 3.66 -0.91 -0.60
N VAL A 4 3.36 -1.04 -1.90
CA VAL A 4 2.36 -2.00 -2.42
C VAL A 4 3.09 -3.17 -3.04
N ASP A 5 2.74 -4.40 -2.65
CA ASP A 5 3.26 -5.66 -3.22
C ASP A 5 4.80 -5.75 -3.32
N ASP A 6 5.52 -5.15 -2.36
CA ASP A 6 6.99 -5.01 -2.35
C ASP A 6 7.57 -4.37 -3.62
N LEU A 7 6.79 -3.57 -4.34
CA LEU A 7 7.26 -2.84 -5.52
C LEU A 7 8.41 -1.90 -5.13
N PRO A 8 9.37 -1.65 -6.05
CA PRO A 8 10.58 -0.90 -5.73
C PRO A 8 10.36 0.61 -5.52
N TRP A 9 9.12 1.09 -5.69
CA TRP A 9 8.73 2.47 -5.49
C TRP A 9 7.80 2.57 -4.28
N ALA A 10 7.91 3.67 -3.55
CA ALA A 10 7.05 4.00 -2.42
C ALA A 10 6.27 5.28 -2.70
N TRP A 11 5.10 5.39 -2.06
CA TRP A 11 4.36 6.64 -1.96
C TRP A 11 4.42 7.17 -0.53
N ALA A 12 4.31 8.49 -0.37
CA ALA A 12 4.30 9.14 0.94
C ALA A 12 3.15 10.15 0.99
N ASP A 13 2.37 10.08 2.07
CA ASP A 13 1.40 11.12 2.42
C ASP A 13 2.00 12.03 3.49
N TYR A 14 1.94 13.33 3.25
CA TYR A 14 2.36 14.39 4.17
C TYR A 14 1.17 15.28 4.58
N GLY A 15 -0.03 15.03 4.06
CA GLY A 15 -1.21 15.88 4.20
C GLY A 15 -2.11 15.58 5.39
N GLN A 16 -1.73 14.64 6.26
CA GLN A 16 -2.54 14.20 7.42
C GLN A 16 -3.94 13.71 7.01
N SER A 17 -4.05 13.03 5.86
CA SER A 17 -5.35 12.62 5.32
C SER A 17 -5.99 11.44 6.08
N ASP A 18 -5.19 10.72 6.88
CA ASP A 18 -5.52 9.50 7.64
C ASP A 18 -6.22 8.39 6.82
N THR A 19 -6.35 8.58 5.50
CA THR A 19 -7.17 7.76 4.60
C THR A 19 -6.38 7.45 3.36
N ILE A 20 -6.32 6.15 3.02
CA ILE A 20 -5.61 5.66 1.85
C ILE A 20 -6.64 5.07 0.89
N ILE A 21 -6.61 5.52 -0.37
CA ILE A 21 -7.48 5.01 -1.43
C ILE A 21 -6.61 4.35 -2.51
N LEU A 22 -6.83 3.06 -2.75
CA LEU A 22 -6.18 2.28 -3.81
C LEU A 22 -7.21 1.97 -4.90
N VAL A 23 -6.91 2.38 -6.14
CA VAL A 23 -7.82 2.20 -7.29
C VAL A 23 -7.09 1.44 -8.38
N GLY A 24 -7.78 0.52 -9.05
CA GLY A 24 -7.25 -0.21 -10.20
C GLY A 24 -6.24 -1.31 -9.83
N MET A 25 -6.26 -1.79 -8.57
CA MET A 25 -5.47 -2.95 -8.17
C MET A 25 -5.78 -4.14 -9.08
N PRO A 26 -4.75 -4.88 -9.57
CA PRO A 26 -4.97 -6.13 -10.27
C PRO A 26 -5.80 -7.11 -9.46
N ARG A 27 -6.19 -8.23 -10.07
CA ARG A 27 -6.91 -9.28 -9.33
C ARG A 27 -5.93 -10.15 -8.57
N GLY A 28 -6.38 -10.70 -7.45
CA GLY A 28 -5.61 -11.63 -6.63
C GLY A 28 -5.24 -11.06 -5.26
N GLN A 29 -4.25 -11.68 -4.65
CA GLN A 29 -3.76 -11.30 -3.33
C GLN A 29 -2.82 -10.12 -3.42
N HIS A 30 -3.08 -9.13 -2.57
CA HIS A 30 -2.25 -7.94 -2.43
C HIS A 30 -1.85 -7.74 -0.98
N LYS A 31 -0.75 -7.01 -0.82
CA LYS A 31 -0.31 -6.50 0.48
C LYS A 31 0.13 -5.06 0.38
N VAL A 32 -0.14 -4.31 1.43
CA VAL A 32 0.26 -2.91 1.57
C VAL A 32 0.95 -2.77 2.91
N LEU A 33 2.22 -2.40 2.86
CA LEU A 33 2.98 -1.99 4.03
C LEU A 33 2.74 -0.50 4.26
N VAL A 34 2.23 -0.16 5.43
CA VAL A 34 2.04 1.21 5.93
C VAL A 34 3.09 1.47 7.00
N GLU A 35 3.88 2.52 6.83
CA GLU A 35 4.91 2.93 7.78
C GLU A 35 4.70 4.38 8.19
N VAL A 36 4.66 4.63 9.49
CA VAL A 36 4.74 5.99 10.03
C VAL A 36 6.21 6.30 10.24
N VAL A 37 6.68 7.39 9.65
CA VAL A 37 8.09 7.78 9.69
C VAL A 37 8.27 9.20 10.21
N ASP A 38 9.44 9.51 10.75
CA ASP A 38 9.85 10.90 11.02
C ASP A 38 10.31 11.62 9.74
N ALA A 39 10.75 12.88 9.90
CA ALA A 39 11.21 13.72 8.81
C ALA A 39 12.50 13.20 8.15
N GLU A 40 13.32 12.47 8.90
CA GLU A 40 14.55 11.83 8.45
C GLU A 40 14.29 10.46 7.78
N GLY A 41 13.05 9.98 7.81
CA GLY A 41 12.62 8.71 7.22
C GLY A 41 12.79 7.50 8.14
N ASN A 42 13.08 7.69 9.42
CA ASN A 42 13.12 6.60 10.39
C ASN A 42 11.70 6.11 10.72
N VAL A 43 11.52 4.79 10.78
CA VAL A 43 10.23 4.17 11.03
C VAL A 43 9.89 4.17 12.52
N PHE A 44 8.77 4.77 12.90
CA PHE A 44 8.18 4.67 14.25
C PHE A 44 7.40 3.39 14.44
N THR A 45 6.51 3.09 13.50
CA THR A 45 5.67 1.89 13.51
C THR A 45 5.33 1.48 12.09
N LYS A 46 4.96 0.21 11.94
CA LYS A 46 4.56 -0.36 10.66
C LYS A 46 3.48 -1.41 10.80
N GLN A 47 2.65 -1.49 9.77
CA GLN A 47 1.62 -2.52 9.66
C GLN A 47 1.47 -2.96 8.22
N THR A 48 1.35 -4.27 8.01
CA THR A 48 0.99 -4.83 6.71
C THR A 48 -0.49 -5.16 6.70
N VAL A 49 -1.21 -4.64 5.72
CA VAL A 49 -2.59 -5.00 5.42
C VAL A 49 -2.60 -5.91 4.20
N THR A 50 -3.21 -7.08 4.32
CA THR A 50 -3.41 -8.00 3.19
C THR A 50 -4.87 -8.00 2.78
N PHE A 51 -5.13 -8.09 1.49
CA PHE A 51 -6.49 -8.17 0.96
C PHE A 51 -6.53 -8.92 -0.37
N HIS A 52 -7.72 -9.42 -0.71
CA HIS A 52 -8.00 -10.05 -1.99
C HIS A 52 -8.80 -9.10 -2.87
N SER A 53 -8.30 -8.80 -4.06
CA SER A 53 -9.04 -8.05 -5.10
C SER A 53 -9.88 -9.03 -5.93
N PRO A 54 -11.23 -8.98 -5.82
CA PRO A 54 -12.11 -9.96 -6.44
C PRO A 54 -12.31 -9.72 -7.95
N GLY A 55 -12.62 -10.79 -8.70
CA GLY A 55 -13.04 -10.72 -10.09
C GLY A 55 -12.72 -11.99 -10.88
N LYS A 56 -13.35 -12.15 -12.06
CA LYS A 56 -13.19 -13.33 -12.92
C LYS A 56 -11.98 -13.15 -13.83
N GLU A 57 -10.99 -14.04 -13.79
CA GLU A 57 -9.79 -14.03 -14.66
C GLU A 57 -10.15 -13.59 -16.09
N ILE A 58 -9.59 -12.46 -16.56
CA ILE A 58 -9.75 -12.07 -17.97
C ILE A 58 -8.73 -12.94 -18.69
N GLN A 59 -9.21 -14.02 -19.30
CA GLN A 59 -8.40 -14.82 -20.21
C GLN A 59 -8.00 -13.92 -21.39
N PRO A 60 -6.72 -13.91 -21.81
CA PRO A 60 -6.23 -13.09 -22.91
C PRO A 60 -6.92 -13.40 -24.24
#